data_AF-A0A257AM39-F1
#
_entry.id   AF-A0A257AM39-F1
#
_cell.length_a   1.000
_cell.length_b   1.000
_cell.length_c   1.000
_cell.angle_alpha   90.00
_cell.angle_beta   90.00
_cell.angle_gamma   90.00
#
_symmetry.space_group_name_H-M   'P 1'
#
loop_
_entity.id
_entity.type
_entity.pdbx_description
1 polymer ?
#
loop_
_entity_poly.entity_id
_entity_poly.type
_entity_poly.pdbx_seq_one_letter_code
_entity_poly.pdbx_strand_id
1 'polypeptide(L)'
;MALLYGVSVDKVRGHIEVSGWCKNTGFLTVSNVEVILTLYDSQGRVVYATTLSTSPGTLGPGDSGYFEKTIYTNADIAHEYRLQAQGEG
;
A
#
# COMPACT_ATOMS: atom_id res chain seq x y z
N MET A 1 -9.20 -11.57 5.87
CA MET A 1 -8.73 -10.24 6.32
C MET A 1 -7.26 -10.15 5.97
N ALA A 2 -6.79 -9.00 5.47
CA ALA A 2 -5.39 -8.81 5.11
C ALA A 2 -4.72 -7.84 6.10
N LEU A 3 -3.48 -8.13 6.49
CA LEU A 3 -2.69 -7.33 7.44
C LEU A 3 -1.47 -6.74 6.75
N LEU A 4 -1.29 -5.43 6.87
CA LEU A 4 -0.08 -4.74 6.43
C LEU A 4 0.99 -4.76 7.52
N TYR A 5 2.24 -5.06 7.13
CA TYR A 5 3.38 -5.05 8.05
C TYR A 5 4.68 -4.69 7.32
N GLY A 6 5.70 -4.26 8.08
CA GLY A 6 6.99 -3.86 7.51
C GLY A 6 6.89 -2.70 6.51
N VAL A 7 5.93 -1.79 6.72
CA VAL A 7 5.65 -0.68 5.81
C VAL A 7 6.74 0.40 5.92
N SER A 8 7.26 0.82 4.77
CA SER A 8 8.06 2.04 4.63
C SER A 8 7.37 3.04 3.70
N VAL A 9 7.46 4.32 4.05
CA VAL A 9 7.03 5.45 3.21
C VAL A 9 8.10 6.53 3.32
N ASP A 10 9.00 6.55 2.35
CA ASP A 10 10.18 7.41 2.34
C ASP A 10 9.97 8.57 1.37
N LYS A 11 10.08 9.79 1.87
CA LYS A 11 10.03 11.00 1.04
C LYS A 11 11.43 11.32 0.56
N VAL A 12 11.64 11.17 -0.73
CA VAL A 12 12.87 11.54 -1.42
C VAL A 12 12.60 12.81 -2.24
N ARG A 13 13.63 13.61 -2.50
CA ARG A 13 13.45 14.84 -3.28
C ARG A 13 12.92 14.51 -4.69
N GLY A 14 11.65 14.81 -4.94
CA GLY A 14 10.97 14.61 -6.22
C GLY A 14 10.14 13.33 -6.34
N HIS A 15 10.15 12.45 -5.33
CA HIS A 15 9.31 11.25 -5.33
C HIS A 15 9.09 10.67 -3.92
N ILE A 16 8.12 9.77 -3.80
CA ILE A 16 7.85 9.00 -2.60
C ILE A 16 8.11 7.52 -2.92
N GLU A 17 8.87 6.84 -2.09
CA GLU A 17 9.08 5.39 -2.16
C GLU A 17 8.19 4.73 -1.11
N VAL A 18 7.35 3.79 -1.54
CA VAL A 18 6.47 3.04 -0.65
C VAL A 18 6.75 1.57 -0.82
N SER A 19 6.91 0.85 0.28
CA SER A 19 7.10 -0.60 0.28
C SER A 19 6.52 -1.26 1.52
N GLY A 20 6.32 -2.56 1.47
CA GLY A 20 5.92 -3.35 2.63
C GLY A 20 5.35 -4.70 2.26
N TRP A 21 4.73 -5.33 3.24
CA TRP A 21 4.16 -6.67 3.10
C TRP A 21 2.69 -6.69 3.45
N CYS A 22 1.95 -7.53 2.75
CA CYS A 22 0.55 -7.82 2.99
C CYS A 22 0.39 -9.32 3.29
N LYS A 23 -0.16 -9.67 4.45
CA LYS A 23 -0.43 -11.06 4.84
C LYS A 23 -1.92 -11.36 4.80
N ASN A 24 -2.31 -12.47 4.17
CA ASN A 24 -3.67 -12.98 4.31
C ASN A 24 -3.82 -13.68 5.67
N THR A 25 -4.60 -13.10 6.59
CA THR A 25 -4.90 -13.65 7.91
C THR A 25 -6.28 -14.32 7.96
N GLY A 26 -6.95 -14.47 6.81
CA GLY A 26 -8.22 -15.18 6.69
C GLY A 26 -8.05 -16.69 6.45
N PHE A 27 -9.18 -17.36 6.25
CA PHE A 27 -9.25 -18.81 5.97
C PHE A 27 -9.45 -19.15 4.49
N LEU A 28 -9.69 -18.14 3.65
CA LEU A 28 -9.88 -18.30 2.20
C LEU A 28 -8.69 -17.72 1.45
N THR A 29 -8.41 -18.28 0.28
CA THR A 29 -7.46 -17.69 -0.69
C THR A 29 -8.04 -16.38 -1.22
N VAL A 30 -7.20 -15.36 -1.33
CA VAL A 30 -7.57 -14.04 -1.85
C VAL A 30 -6.76 -13.77 -3.11
N SER A 31 -7.42 -13.37 -4.20
CA SER A 31 -6.80 -12.97 -5.47
C SER A 31 -6.84 -11.46 -5.66
N ASN A 32 -6.06 -10.96 -6.61
CA ASN A 32 -5.98 -9.53 -6.95
C ASN A 32 -5.69 -8.67 -5.70
N VAL A 33 -4.73 -9.13 -4.89
CA VAL A 33 -4.36 -8.43 -3.65
C VAL A 33 -3.63 -7.14 -4.01
N GLU A 34 -4.20 -6.03 -3.55
CA GLU A 34 -3.68 -4.69 -3.78
C GLU A 34 -3.70 -3.87 -2.49
N VAL A 35 -2.78 -2.90 -2.43
CA VAL A 35 -2.71 -1.90 -1.38
C VAL A 35 -3.07 -0.55 -1.96
N ILE A 36 -4.08 0.10 -1.39
CA ILE A 36 -4.47 1.47 -1.72
C ILE A 36 -3.63 2.41 -0.85
N LEU A 37 -2.80 3.23 -1.48
CA LEU A 37 -2.14 4.37 -0.85
C LEU A 37 -2.98 5.62 -1.09
N THR A 38 -3.27 6.36 -0.02
CA THR A 38 -3.81 7.72 -0.09
C THR A 38 -2.88 8.67 0.64
N LEU A 39 -2.51 9.77 0.00
CA LEU A 39 -1.72 10.86 0.57
C LEU A 39 -2.63 12.07 0.85
N TYR A 40 -2.39 12.71 1.98
CA TYR A 40 -3.18 13.85 2.45
C TYR A 40 -2.27 15.06 2.73
N ASP A 41 -2.77 16.26 2.48
CA ASP A 41 -2.11 17.49 2.89
C ASP A 41 -2.34 17.80 4.39
N SER A 42 -1.77 18.91 4.86
CA SER A 42 -1.88 19.37 6.25
C SER A 42 -3.31 19.74 6.68
N GLN A 43 -4.24 19.90 5.75
CA GLN A 43 -5.66 20.15 6.00
C GLN A 43 -6.49 18.87 5.95
N GLY A 44 -5.85 17.71 5.75
CA GLY A 44 -6.52 16.41 5.64
C GLY A 44 -7.21 16.19 4.29
N ARG A 45 -6.88 16.98 3.26
CA ARG A 45 -7.42 16.80 1.90
C ARG A 45 -6.59 15.79 1.14
N VAL A 46 -7.25 14.94 0.35
CA VAL A 46 -6.57 13.98 -0.53
C VAL A 46 -5.82 14.74 -1.62
N VAL A 47 -4.50 14.53 -1.69
CA VAL A 47 -3.63 15.10 -2.74
C VAL A 47 -3.18 14.06 -3.75
N TYR A 48 -3.25 12.78 -3.40
CA TYR A 48 -2.91 11.67 -4.30
C TYR A 48 -3.51 10.36 -3.80
N ALA A 49 -3.93 9.48 -4.72
CA ALA A 49 -4.33 8.12 -4.40
C ALA A 49 -3.90 7.16 -5.52
N THR A 50 -3.43 5.97 -5.16
CA THR A 50 -3.05 4.92 -6.13
C THR A 50 -3.18 3.53 -5.52
N THR A 51 -3.29 2.51 -6.36
CA THR A 51 -3.11 1.10 -5.98
C THR A 51 -1.68 0.62 -6.24
N LEU A 52 -1.27 -0.35 -5.42
CA LEU A 52 -0.01 -1.09 -5.49
C LEU A 52 -0.35 -2.59 -5.43
N SER A 53 -0.08 -3.34 -6.48
CA SER A 53 -0.30 -4.78 -6.49
C SER A 53 0.77 -5.49 -5.66
N THR A 54 0.39 -6.57 -4.96
CA THR A 54 1.36 -7.41 -4.26
C THR A 54 1.96 -8.46 -5.20
N SER A 55 3.15 -8.93 -4.87
CA SER A 55 3.79 -10.08 -5.49
C SER A 55 4.09 -11.14 -4.41
N PRO A 56 3.46 -12.33 -4.46
CA PRO A 56 2.41 -12.72 -5.42
C PRO A 56 1.10 -11.93 -5.24
N GLY A 57 0.30 -11.85 -6.30
CA GLY A 57 -1.02 -11.19 -6.30
C GLY A 57 -2.17 -12.06 -5.77
N THR A 58 -1.89 -13.35 -5.54
CA THR A 58 -2.83 -14.30 -4.94
C THR A 58 -2.19 -14.86 -3.68
N LEU A 59 -2.90 -14.80 -2.55
CA LEU A 59 -2.42 -15.19 -1.23
C LEU A 59 -3.36 -16.22 -0.61
N GLY A 60 -2.86 -17.44 -0.36
CA GLY A 60 -3.55 -18.42 0.46
C GLY A 60 -3.57 -18.03 1.95
N PRO A 61 -4.28 -18.78 2.81
CA PRO A 61 -4.28 -18.54 4.25
C PRO A 61 -2.86 -18.55 4.84
N GLY A 62 -2.45 -17.42 5.43
CA GLY A 62 -1.13 -17.24 6.03
C GLY A 62 -0.04 -16.76 5.06
N ASP A 63 -0.29 -16.77 3.75
CA ASP A 63 0.67 -16.31 2.75
C ASP A 63 0.85 -14.79 2.82
N SER A 64 2.00 -14.32 2.33
CA SER A 64 2.35 -12.90 2.28
C SER A 64 2.83 -12.50 0.89
N GLY A 65 2.42 -11.31 0.46
CA GLY A 65 2.86 -10.67 -0.77
C GLY A 65 3.56 -9.36 -0.47
N TYR A 66 4.68 -9.12 -1.16
CA TYR A 66 5.42 -7.87 -1.07
C TYR A 66 4.86 -6.84 -2.05
N PHE A 67 4.81 -5.57 -1.67
CA PHE A 67 4.46 -4.47 -2.57
C PHE A 67 5.53 -3.39 -2.52
N GLU A 68 5.76 -2.74 -3.65
CA GLU A 68 6.58 -1.55 -3.73
C GLU A 68 6.14 -0.63 -4.88
N LYS A 69 6.33 0.67 -4.72
CA LYS A 69 6.09 1.66 -5.78
C LYS A 69 6.87 2.94 -5.53
N THR A 70 7.45 3.48 -6.59
CA THR A 70 7.97 4.85 -6.65
C THR A 70 6.91 5.77 -7.24
N ILE A 71 6.58 6.85 -6.54
CA ILE A 71 5.56 7.83 -6.94
C ILE A 71 6.26 9.17 -7.18
N TYR A 72 6.38 9.55 -8.44
CA TYR A 72 6.90 10.86 -8.83
C TYR A 72 5.85 11.93 -8.56
N THR A 73 6.03 12.63 -7.45
CA THR A 73 5.17 13.73 -7.00
C THR A 73 6.00 14.70 -6.17
N ASN A 74 5.49 15.91 -5.95
CA ASN A 74 6.10 16.79 -4.97
C ASN A 74 5.87 16.22 -3.57
N ALA A 75 6.86 15.50 -3.03
CA ALA A 75 6.75 14.81 -1.74
C ALA A 75 6.40 15.75 -0.56
N ASP A 76 6.68 17.05 -0.70
CA ASP A 76 6.41 18.07 0.32
C ASP A 76 4.91 18.37 0.48
N ILE A 77 4.06 18.02 -0.50
CA ILE A 77 2.60 18.25 -0.41
C ILE A 77 1.91 17.23 0.50
N ALA A 78 2.50 16.05 0.67
CA ALA A 78 1.94 14.99 1.50
C ALA A 78 2.41 15.20 2.95
N HIS A 79 1.48 15.39 3.88
CA HIS A 79 1.75 15.46 5.32
C HIS A 79 1.40 14.15 6.03
N GLU A 80 0.35 13.46 5.59
CA GLU A 80 -0.11 12.17 6.13
C GLU A 80 -0.29 11.17 4.98
N TYR A 81 -0.16 9.88 5.29
CA TYR A 81 -0.50 8.79 4.39
C TYR A 81 -1.40 7.76 5.08
N ARG A 82 -2.21 7.05 4.29
CA ARG A 82 -2.95 5.87 4.72
C ARG A 82 -2.77 4.75 3.70
N LEU A 83 -2.60 3.54 4.20
CA LEU A 83 -2.50 2.32 3.42
C LEU A 83 -3.62 1.37 3.82
N GLN A 84 -4.29 0.78 2.83
CA GLN A 84 -5.35 -0.19 3.05
C GLN A 84 -5.16 -1.37 2.10
N ALA A 85 -5.13 -2.59 2.64
CA ALA A 85 -5.09 -3.79 1.82
C ALA A 85 -6.51 -4.23 1.44
N GLN A 86 -6.68 -4.65 0.20
CA GLN A 86 -7.89 -5.29 -0.29
C GLN A 86 -7.55 -6.50 -1.18
N GLY A 87 -8.55 -7.33 -1.45
CA GLY A 87 -8.46 -8.41 -2.42
C GLY A 87 -9.80 -9.13 -2.54
N GLU A 88 -9.94 -9.95 -3.56
CA GLU A 88 -11.16 -10.68 -3.91
C GLU A 88 -11.11 -12.10 -3.33
N GLY A 89 -12.20 -12.58 -2.73
CA GLY A 89 -12.30 -13.91 -2.12
C GLY A 89 -13.64 -14.58 -2.34
#